data_AF-A0A7W7VTS7-F1
#
_entry.id   AF-A0A7W7VTS7-F1
#
_cell.length_a   1.000
_cell.length_b   1.000
_cell.length_c   1.000
_cell.angle_alpha   90.00
_cell.angle_beta   90.00
_cell.angle_gamma   90.00
#
_symmetry.space_group_name_H-M   'P 1'
#
loop_
_entity.id
_entity.type
_entity.pdbx_description
1 polymer ?
#
loop_
_entity_poly.entity_id
_entity_poly.type
_entity_poly.pdbx_seq_one_letter_code
_entity_poly.pdbx_strand_id
1 'polypeptide(L)'
;MTADPACPVDHTALALGARLGQGGQGSIYPVTNQTITVADATWEVVYKEYDPALLPDLDVDALTVMVRLRSELDAADGQWLYERTAWPAAVVQRIGHTSGFLMRAAPDRFHFDYRSLSSTTTRTRRLASLEYLLNDDAYVAGIGLSISDRDRLLVVADLAATLTRLHTLGIAVGDLSPKNLLFSTAPQPECFLIDCDAMQLRGATALPQAETPDWQLPAGEPKATPAGDAYKLALLTIRLFARHQSATDPAALSAISPELAALARAGLDPAPERRPTPSTWRNALLTAAATASATPNPGNPPPSHPLGPSPVPGPPKPKPLSIGARVGAAGVVAVTALVFVLAIVLSHTDSTPSASSSGGGPATTTAPWTLPPWTSPPWTPSTTDPAPPPTSDVPEPSPTPTPPAPPPDPIATAQAGDCLLRSGSAQYSQWASSDCGLGTYQVLKTFAGTTDQSLCDNVPEGTLKVSNTGANRVVCLSYTDQNGAYSAQPGQCVYGKTAAGNWGTLACETGAFTVVGRYIGTEDGTRCGNNQSETFPVQDWPDQSVTLCLTMNYPDDMWHATVNECMVMSGPSGHPRFTAASSCSQANVVFVSRTTQYNDGAWCNGYSWSTWSSSDYPQYAYTACYRLK
;
A
#
# COMPACT_ATOMS: atom_id res chain seq x y z
N MET A 1 26.78 -12.72 -16.45
CA MET A 1 28.16 -12.21 -16.28
C MET A 1 29.05 -13.30 -15.69
N THR A 2 30.34 -13.32 -16.06
CA THR A 2 31.43 -13.99 -15.29
C THR A 2 32.19 -13.00 -14.38
N ALA A 3 31.68 -11.79 -14.21
CA ALA A 3 32.23 -10.78 -13.32
C ALA A 3 31.90 -11.11 -11.86
N ASP A 4 32.82 -10.74 -10.96
CA ASP A 4 32.64 -10.88 -9.51
C ASP A 4 31.35 -10.16 -9.07
N PRO A 5 30.36 -10.86 -8.49
CA PRO A 5 29.11 -10.25 -8.01
C PRO A 5 29.36 -9.12 -6.99
N ALA A 6 30.54 -9.07 -6.37
CA ALA A 6 30.92 -8.00 -5.45
C ALA A 6 31.22 -6.64 -6.14
N CYS A 7 31.43 -6.61 -7.46
CA CYS A 7 31.68 -5.37 -8.19
C CYS A 7 30.35 -4.69 -8.57
N PRO A 8 30.14 -3.42 -8.18
CA PRO A 8 28.96 -2.69 -8.60
C PRO A 8 28.86 -2.58 -10.13
N VAL A 9 27.64 -2.70 -10.65
CA VAL A 9 27.33 -2.53 -12.07
C VAL A 9 26.95 -1.07 -12.30
N ASP A 10 27.57 -0.43 -13.30
CA ASP A 10 27.16 0.90 -13.72
C ASP A 10 25.77 0.84 -14.38
N HIS A 11 24.84 1.66 -13.91
CA HIS A 11 23.48 1.78 -14.45
C HIS A 11 23.51 2.03 -15.97
N THR A 12 24.47 2.80 -16.47
CA THR A 12 24.59 3.11 -17.91
C THR A 12 24.97 1.89 -18.76
N ALA A 13 25.46 0.81 -18.15
CA ALA A 13 25.74 -0.46 -18.81
C ALA A 13 24.50 -1.38 -18.92
N LEU A 14 23.36 -1.01 -18.32
CA LEU A 14 22.13 -1.79 -18.35
C LEU A 14 21.23 -1.42 -19.54
N ALA A 15 20.79 -2.42 -20.30
CA ALA A 15 19.76 -2.26 -21.32
C ALA A 15 18.38 -2.54 -20.71
N LEU A 16 17.73 -1.47 -20.22
CA LEU A 16 16.44 -1.55 -19.54
C LEU A 16 15.28 -1.59 -20.55
N GLY A 17 14.31 -2.47 -20.31
CA GLY A 17 13.03 -2.45 -21.02
C GLY A 17 11.97 -1.60 -20.30
N ALA A 18 10.71 -1.75 -20.71
CA ALA A 18 9.59 -1.04 -20.09
C ALA A 18 9.41 -1.45 -18.63
N ARG A 19 9.11 -0.47 -17.76
CA ARG A 19 8.89 -0.67 -16.33
C ARG A 19 7.83 -1.74 -16.09
N LEU A 20 8.18 -2.80 -15.34
CA LEU A 20 7.27 -3.90 -15.01
C LEU A 20 6.28 -3.51 -13.90
N GLY A 21 6.71 -2.66 -12.97
CA GLY A 21 5.89 -2.22 -11.84
C GLY A 21 6.62 -1.22 -10.95
N GLN A 22 5.87 -0.66 -10.02
CA GLN A 22 6.36 0.22 -8.96
C GLN A 22 5.74 -0.24 -7.64
N GLY A 23 6.60 -0.56 -6.67
CA GLY A 23 6.22 -0.93 -5.30
C GLY A 23 6.41 0.23 -4.33
N GLY A 24 6.27 -0.03 -3.04
CA GLY A 24 6.45 0.99 -1.99
C GLY A 24 7.91 1.41 -1.74
N GLN A 25 8.87 0.78 -2.41
CA GLN A 25 10.31 1.03 -2.21
C GLN A 25 11.08 1.28 -3.52
N GLY A 26 10.40 1.32 -4.66
CA GLY A 26 11.09 1.46 -5.93
C GLY A 26 10.36 0.95 -7.16
N SER A 27 11.04 1.07 -8.30
CA SER A 27 10.57 0.65 -9.62
C SER A 27 11.35 -0.56 -10.12
N ILE A 28 10.67 -1.46 -10.84
CA ILE A 28 11.27 -2.68 -11.40
C ILE A 28 11.36 -2.59 -12.92
N TYR A 29 12.55 -2.84 -13.46
CA TYR A 29 12.82 -2.82 -14.91
C TYR A 29 13.41 -4.16 -15.37
N PRO A 30 12.99 -4.71 -16.52
CA PRO A 30 13.66 -5.87 -17.09
C PRO A 30 15.01 -5.45 -17.67
N VAL A 31 16.01 -6.31 -17.56
CA VAL A 31 17.36 -6.07 -18.11
C VAL A 31 17.63 -7.10 -19.20
N THR A 32 17.82 -6.65 -20.43
CA THR A 32 17.88 -7.56 -21.60
C THR A 32 19.30 -7.99 -21.98
N ASN A 33 20.33 -7.31 -21.45
CA ASN A 33 21.73 -7.56 -21.76
C ASN A 33 22.51 -8.23 -20.62
N GLN A 34 21.84 -8.71 -19.58
CA GLN A 34 22.46 -9.33 -18.41
C GLN A 34 21.70 -10.60 -17.98
N THR A 35 22.44 -11.52 -17.35
CA THR A 35 21.91 -12.74 -16.75
C THR A 35 22.65 -13.07 -15.45
N ILE A 36 21.95 -13.72 -14.51
CA ILE A 36 22.57 -14.40 -13.36
C ILE A 36 22.84 -15.84 -13.77
N THR A 37 24.08 -16.30 -13.60
CA THR A 37 24.46 -17.70 -13.84
C THR A 37 25.09 -18.27 -12.58
N VAL A 38 24.56 -19.40 -12.10
CA VAL A 38 25.10 -20.14 -10.97
C VAL A 38 25.14 -21.62 -11.34
N ALA A 39 26.33 -22.21 -11.27
CA ALA A 39 26.57 -23.56 -11.81
C ALA A 39 26.08 -23.64 -13.26
N ASP A 40 25.22 -24.60 -13.58
CA ASP A 40 24.66 -24.81 -14.93
C ASP A 40 23.35 -24.05 -15.16
N ALA A 41 22.83 -23.34 -14.14
CA ALA A 41 21.57 -22.62 -14.22
C ALA A 41 21.78 -21.13 -14.56
N THR A 42 20.96 -20.61 -15.48
CA THR A 42 20.99 -19.21 -15.90
C THR A 42 19.58 -18.63 -15.86
N TRP A 43 19.46 -17.39 -15.38
CA TRP A 43 18.18 -16.72 -15.21
C TRP A 43 18.20 -15.29 -15.75
N GLU A 44 17.03 -14.88 -16.24
CA GLU A 44 16.73 -13.49 -16.55
C GLU A 44 16.78 -12.63 -15.28
N VAL A 45 17.14 -11.37 -15.46
CA VAL A 45 17.36 -10.44 -14.36
C VAL A 45 16.50 -9.20 -14.53
N VAL A 46 16.08 -8.67 -13.39
CA VAL A 46 15.42 -7.38 -13.28
C VAL A 46 16.29 -6.47 -12.43
N TYR A 47 16.17 -5.18 -12.69
CA TYR A 47 16.77 -4.12 -11.90
C TYR A 47 15.68 -3.51 -11.01
N LYS A 48 15.86 -3.57 -9.68
CA LYS A 48 15.08 -2.78 -8.73
C LYS A 48 15.82 -1.47 -8.49
N GLU A 49 15.23 -0.37 -8.95
CA GLU A 49 15.67 1.00 -8.67
C GLU A 49 14.97 1.48 -7.40
N TYR A 50 15.73 1.88 -6.37
CA TYR A 50 15.15 2.41 -5.14
C TYR A 50 14.51 3.77 -5.38
N ASP A 51 13.42 4.05 -4.67
CA ASP A 51 12.88 5.41 -4.64
C ASP A 51 13.91 6.38 -4.03
N PRO A 52 14.12 7.58 -4.59
CA PRO A 52 15.13 8.53 -4.10
C PRO A 52 14.98 8.88 -2.61
N ALA A 53 13.76 8.81 -2.07
CA ALA A 53 13.49 9.07 -0.66
C ALA A 53 14.07 8.01 0.29
N LEU A 54 14.36 6.80 -0.19
CA LEU A 54 14.92 5.70 0.60
C LEU A 54 16.44 5.63 0.54
N LEU A 55 17.07 6.27 -0.45
CA LEU A 55 18.53 6.26 -0.60
C LEU A 55 19.30 6.77 0.63
N PRO A 56 18.83 7.78 1.39
CA PRO A 56 19.50 8.21 2.62
C PRO A 56 19.51 7.15 3.73
N ASP A 57 18.49 6.29 3.77
CA ASP A 57 18.32 5.24 4.79
C ASP A 57 18.93 3.90 4.37
N LEU A 58 19.43 3.81 3.13
CA LEU A 58 20.00 2.59 2.55
C LEU A 58 21.40 2.31 3.13
N ASP A 59 21.52 1.21 3.87
CA ASP A 59 22.81 0.62 4.23
C ASP A 59 23.38 -0.15 3.03
N VAL A 60 24.26 0.51 2.29
CA VAL A 60 24.92 -0.04 1.10
C VAL A 60 25.86 -1.20 1.45
N ASP A 61 26.47 -1.18 2.64
CA ASP A 61 27.37 -2.26 3.08
C ASP A 61 26.56 -3.53 3.37
N ALA A 62 25.42 -3.40 4.05
CA ALA A 62 24.50 -4.51 4.27
C ALA A 62 23.99 -5.10 2.94
N LEU A 63 23.56 -4.26 1.99
CA LEU A 63 23.14 -4.73 0.66
C LEU A 63 24.30 -5.43 -0.07
N THR A 64 25.52 -4.93 0.05
CA THR A 64 26.72 -5.54 -0.55
C THR A 64 27.03 -6.89 0.09
N VAL A 65 26.86 -7.04 1.40
CA VAL A 65 26.98 -8.33 2.10
C VAL A 65 25.93 -9.33 1.61
N MET A 66 24.70 -8.90 1.37
CA MET A 66 23.65 -9.76 0.80
C MET A 66 24.05 -10.27 -0.59
N VAL A 67 24.55 -9.41 -1.46
CA VAL A 67 25.06 -9.79 -2.79
C VAL A 67 26.22 -10.79 -2.69
N ARG A 68 27.16 -10.54 -1.76
CA ARG A 68 28.34 -11.39 -1.54
C ARG A 68 28.00 -12.77 -0.99
N LEU A 69 26.85 -12.95 -0.32
CA LEU A 69 26.42 -14.24 0.20
C LEU A 69 26.53 -15.33 -0.86
N ARG A 70 26.20 -15.04 -2.12
CA ARG A 70 26.32 -16.03 -3.19
C ARG A 70 27.74 -16.59 -3.28
N SER A 71 28.78 -15.76 -3.18
CA SER A 71 30.18 -16.24 -3.27
C SER A 71 30.61 -17.12 -2.09
N GLU A 72 29.90 -17.03 -0.95
CA GLU A 72 30.17 -17.83 0.25
C GLU A 72 29.48 -19.20 0.22
N LEU A 73 28.39 -19.33 -0.54
CA LEU A 73 27.62 -20.57 -0.65
C LEU A 73 28.25 -21.54 -1.64
N ASP A 74 28.09 -22.83 -1.42
CA ASP A 74 28.42 -23.82 -2.45
C ASP A 74 27.51 -23.66 -3.69
N ALA A 75 27.82 -24.41 -4.75
CA ALA A 75 27.07 -24.33 -6.01
C ALA A 75 25.58 -24.68 -5.84
N ALA A 76 25.25 -25.67 -5.01
CA ALA A 76 23.90 -26.16 -4.82
C ALA A 76 23.05 -25.20 -3.97
N ASP A 77 23.60 -24.66 -2.88
CA ASP A 77 22.96 -23.65 -2.05
C ASP A 77 22.76 -22.35 -2.82
N GLY A 78 23.76 -21.91 -3.58
CA GLY A 78 23.63 -20.73 -4.40
C GLY A 78 22.59 -20.86 -5.51
N GLN A 79 22.56 -22.01 -6.20
CA GLN A 79 21.52 -22.29 -7.20
C GLN A 79 20.14 -22.30 -6.55
N TRP A 80 19.99 -23.01 -5.43
CA TRP A 80 18.74 -23.08 -4.69
C TRP A 80 18.23 -21.70 -4.24
N LEU A 81 19.12 -20.83 -3.75
CA LEU A 81 18.76 -19.49 -3.29
C LEU A 81 18.07 -18.71 -4.40
N TYR A 82 18.66 -18.67 -5.59
CA TYR A 82 18.04 -18.02 -6.74
C TYR A 82 16.84 -18.78 -7.30
N GLU A 83 16.76 -20.11 -7.13
CA GLU A 83 15.56 -20.90 -7.49
C GLU A 83 14.33 -20.57 -6.67
N ARG A 84 14.51 -20.16 -5.41
CA ARG A 84 13.41 -19.90 -4.48
C ARG A 84 13.17 -18.43 -4.18
N THR A 85 14.08 -17.54 -4.55
CA THR A 85 14.02 -16.14 -4.14
C THR A 85 14.51 -15.18 -5.23
N ALA A 86 14.01 -13.95 -5.21
CA ALA A 86 14.56 -12.82 -5.95
C ALA A 86 15.74 -12.19 -5.18
N TRP A 87 16.72 -13.00 -4.78
CA TRP A 87 17.86 -12.55 -3.99
C TRP A 87 18.69 -11.46 -4.72
N PRO A 88 19.24 -10.46 -4.02
CA PRO A 88 20.16 -9.50 -4.61
C PRO A 88 21.41 -10.16 -5.21
N ALA A 89 21.71 -9.84 -6.47
CA ALA A 89 22.80 -10.46 -7.23
C ALA A 89 23.95 -9.51 -7.59
N ALA A 90 23.67 -8.20 -7.70
CA ALA A 90 24.68 -7.18 -7.91
C ALA A 90 24.14 -5.81 -7.48
N VAL A 91 24.97 -4.99 -6.86
CA VAL A 91 24.63 -3.57 -6.60
C VAL A 91 24.72 -2.79 -7.90
N VAL A 92 23.79 -1.87 -8.14
CA VAL A 92 23.80 -0.98 -9.31
C VAL A 92 24.06 0.45 -8.87
N GLN A 93 25.03 1.10 -9.51
CA GLN A 93 25.43 2.47 -9.22
C GLN A 93 25.13 3.40 -10.39
N ARG A 94 24.73 4.63 -10.09
CA ARG A 94 24.58 5.73 -11.04
C ARG A 94 25.53 6.86 -10.59
N ILE A 95 26.51 7.18 -11.43
CA ILE A 95 27.52 8.22 -11.12
C ILE A 95 28.21 7.93 -9.77
N GLY A 96 28.60 6.67 -9.54
CA GLY A 96 29.28 6.24 -8.31
C GLY A 96 28.40 6.11 -7.06
N HIS A 97 27.11 6.46 -7.12
CA HIS A 97 26.18 6.31 -6.00
C HIS A 97 25.26 5.10 -6.20
N THR A 98 25.02 4.33 -5.14
CA THR A 98 24.06 3.21 -5.20
C THR A 98 22.68 3.72 -5.56
N SER A 99 22.07 3.07 -6.54
CA SER A 99 20.74 3.41 -7.08
C SER A 99 19.74 2.27 -6.95
N GLY A 100 20.24 1.05 -6.72
CA GLY A 100 19.42 -0.16 -6.70
C GLY A 100 20.26 -1.41 -6.82
N PHE A 101 19.65 -2.51 -7.24
CA PHE A 101 20.32 -3.79 -7.40
C PHE A 101 19.69 -4.66 -8.48
N LEU A 102 20.48 -5.57 -9.05
CA LEU A 102 20.00 -6.63 -9.93
C LEU A 102 19.53 -7.82 -9.09
N MET A 103 18.44 -8.43 -9.50
CA MET A 103 17.92 -9.67 -8.93
C MET A 103 17.31 -10.55 -10.01
N ARG A 104 17.08 -11.82 -9.68
CA ARG A 104 16.41 -12.74 -10.60
C ARG A 104 14.97 -12.27 -10.88
N ALA A 105 14.57 -12.32 -12.15
CA ALA A 105 13.18 -12.13 -12.55
C ALA A 105 12.27 -13.26 -12.01
N ALA A 106 11.07 -12.92 -11.54
CA ALA A 106 10.08 -13.91 -11.13
C ALA A 106 9.80 -14.88 -12.29
N PRO A 107 9.97 -16.20 -12.11
CA PRO A 107 9.79 -17.14 -13.21
C PRO A 107 8.38 -17.13 -13.79
N ASP A 108 8.26 -17.44 -15.07
CA ASP A 108 7.00 -17.44 -15.82
C ASP A 108 5.88 -18.26 -15.18
N ARG A 109 6.21 -19.38 -14.52
CA ARG A 109 5.26 -20.24 -13.82
C ARG A 109 4.57 -19.58 -12.60
N PHE A 110 5.12 -18.48 -12.10
CA PHE A 110 4.50 -17.66 -11.05
C PHE A 110 3.60 -16.56 -11.62
N HIS A 111 3.19 -16.69 -12.88
CA HIS A 111 2.23 -15.80 -13.51
C HIS A 111 0.95 -16.55 -13.88
N PHE A 112 -0.16 -15.82 -13.92
CA PHE A 112 -1.44 -16.32 -14.39
C PHE A 112 -2.15 -15.28 -15.25
N ASP A 113 -3.08 -15.75 -16.07
CA ASP A 113 -3.97 -14.90 -16.85
C ASP A 113 -5.11 -14.40 -15.96
N TYR A 114 -4.92 -13.22 -15.38
CA TYR A 114 -5.92 -12.55 -14.57
C TYR A 114 -7.15 -12.19 -15.41
N ARG A 115 -8.32 -12.54 -14.88
CA ARG A 115 -9.63 -12.23 -15.43
C ARG A 115 -10.28 -11.17 -14.58
N SER A 116 -10.61 -10.03 -15.17
CA SER A 116 -11.35 -9.02 -14.44
C SER A 116 -12.76 -9.50 -14.14
N LEU A 117 -13.21 -9.35 -12.89
CA LEU A 117 -14.58 -9.65 -12.49
C LEU A 117 -15.60 -8.69 -13.13
N SER A 118 -15.16 -7.53 -13.61
CA SER A 118 -16.00 -6.51 -14.27
C SER A 118 -15.99 -6.58 -15.80
N SER A 119 -15.07 -7.32 -16.40
CA SER A 119 -14.90 -7.39 -17.87
C SER A 119 -14.35 -8.75 -18.27
N THR A 120 -15.15 -9.53 -18.99
CA THR A 120 -14.86 -10.93 -19.33
C THR A 120 -13.98 -11.11 -20.59
N THR A 121 -13.67 -10.03 -21.31
CA THR A 121 -13.01 -10.13 -22.63
C THR A 121 -11.49 -9.97 -22.58
N THR A 122 -10.95 -9.23 -21.61
CA THR A 122 -9.51 -8.93 -21.54
C THR A 122 -8.83 -9.75 -20.45
N ARG A 123 -7.83 -10.55 -20.83
CA ARG A 123 -6.93 -11.23 -19.89
C ARG A 123 -5.63 -10.45 -19.79
N THR A 124 -5.18 -10.22 -18.57
CA THR A 124 -3.88 -9.57 -18.31
C THR A 124 -2.99 -10.53 -17.55
N ARG A 125 -1.74 -10.69 -17.98
CA ARG A 125 -0.77 -11.51 -17.24
C ARG A 125 -0.39 -10.81 -15.93
N ARG A 126 -0.50 -11.51 -14.80
CA ARG A 126 -0.15 -10.98 -13.46
C ARG A 126 0.65 -12.00 -12.68
N LEU A 127 1.44 -11.52 -11.71
CA LEU A 127 2.07 -12.36 -10.71
C LEU A 127 1.02 -13.06 -9.83
N ALA A 128 1.18 -14.36 -9.60
CA ALA A 128 0.33 -15.16 -8.73
C ALA A 128 0.78 -14.98 -7.27
N SER A 129 0.49 -13.81 -6.69
CA SER A 129 0.71 -13.55 -5.26
C SER A 129 -0.25 -14.38 -4.39
N LEU A 130 0.22 -14.84 -3.22
CA LEU A 130 -0.62 -15.53 -2.24
C LEU A 130 -1.79 -14.67 -1.73
N GLU A 131 -1.76 -13.34 -1.90
CA GLU A 131 -2.82 -12.45 -1.43
C GLU A 131 -4.18 -12.77 -2.08
N TYR A 132 -4.15 -13.25 -3.33
CA TYR A 132 -5.33 -13.68 -4.05
C TYR A 132 -6.00 -14.87 -3.36
N LEU A 133 -5.20 -15.76 -2.76
CA LEU A 133 -5.68 -17.00 -2.14
C LEU A 133 -6.27 -16.80 -0.75
N LEU A 134 -6.14 -15.61 -0.15
CA LEU A 134 -6.75 -15.27 1.14
C LEU A 134 -8.20 -14.78 1.00
N ASN A 135 -8.81 -14.96 -0.18
CA ASN A 135 -10.23 -14.70 -0.44
C ASN A 135 -10.97 -16.03 -0.65
N ASP A 136 -12.31 -15.97 -0.74
CA ASP A 136 -13.14 -17.15 -1.01
C ASP A 136 -12.83 -17.81 -2.36
N ASP A 137 -13.19 -19.09 -2.48
CA ASP A 137 -12.86 -19.89 -3.66
C ASP A 137 -13.60 -19.40 -4.93
N ALA A 138 -14.74 -18.70 -4.79
CA ALA A 138 -15.47 -18.14 -5.93
C ALA A 138 -14.73 -16.93 -6.51
N TYR A 139 -14.16 -16.07 -5.67
CA TYR A 139 -13.26 -15.00 -6.10
C TYR A 139 -12.04 -15.58 -6.81
N VAL A 140 -11.35 -16.56 -6.18
CA VAL A 140 -10.13 -17.17 -6.72
C VAL A 140 -10.40 -17.78 -8.10
N ALA A 141 -11.48 -18.55 -8.24
CA ALA A 141 -11.91 -19.09 -9.54
C ALA A 141 -12.27 -17.99 -10.54
N GLY A 142 -12.98 -16.96 -10.09
CA GLY A 142 -13.43 -15.83 -10.90
C GLY A 142 -12.29 -15.05 -11.54
N ILE A 143 -11.17 -14.85 -10.84
CA ILE A 143 -9.99 -14.18 -11.37
C ILE A 143 -9.10 -15.08 -12.23
N GLY A 144 -9.45 -16.36 -12.39
CA GLY A 144 -8.77 -17.30 -13.28
C GLY A 144 -7.74 -18.20 -12.60
N LEU A 145 -7.69 -18.25 -11.27
CA LEU A 145 -6.87 -19.19 -10.52
C LEU A 145 -7.64 -20.49 -10.25
N SER A 146 -6.92 -21.61 -10.20
CA SER A 146 -7.47 -22.92 -9.83
C SER A 146 -6.53 -23.57 -8.84
N ILE A 147 -7.03 -23.82 -7.63
CA ILE A 147 -6.23 -24.35 -6.54
C ILE A 147 -7.07 -25.23 -5.62
N SER A 148 -6.54 -26.39 -5.23
CA SER A 148 -7.16 -27.30 -4.26
C SER A 148 -6.66 -27.06 -2.83
N ASP A 149 -7.35 -27.63 -1.83
CA ASP A 149 -6.83 -27.63 -0.46
C ASP A 149 -5.50 -28.37 -0.35
N ARG A 150 -5.31 -29.45 -1.12
CA ARG A 150 -4.04 -30.14 -1.22
C ARG A 150 -2.93 -29.21 -1.74
N ASP A 151 -3.20 -28.43 -2.78
CA ASP A 151 -2.21 -27.48 -3.31
C ASP A 151 -1.89 -26.39 -2.30
N ARG A 152 -2.90 -25.84 -1.61
CA ARG A 152 -2.70 -24.85 -0.52
C ARG A 152 -1.77 -25.41 0.56
N LEU A 153 -2.00 -26.65 1.00
CA LEU A 153 -1.13 -27.31 1.98
C LEU A 153 0.30 -27.50 1.45
N LEU A 154 0.45 -27.92 0.20
CA LEU A 154 1.77 -28.17 -0.40
C LEU A 154 2.56 -26.89 -0.65
N VAL A 155 1.91 -25.78 -1.06
CA VAL A 155 2.55 -24.47 -1.19
C VAL A 155 3.06 -23.97 0.17
N VAL A 156 2.25 -24.11 1.24
CA VAL A 156 2.69 -23.71 2.58
C VAL A 156 3.78 -24.65 3.12
N ALA A 157 3.72 -25.96 2.81
CA ALA A 157 4.78 -26.90 3.19
C ALA A 157 6.11 -26.55 2.51
N ASP A 158 6.05 -26.15 1.24
CA ASP A 158 7.19 -25.69 0.47
C ASP A 158 7.77 -24.36 1.00
N LEU A 159 6.90 -23.42 1.41
CA LEU A 159 7.33 -22.21 2.12
C LEU A 159 8.01 -22.54 3.44
N ALA A 160 7.44 -23.44 4.24
CA ALA A 160 8.00 -23.85 5.51
C ALA A 160 9.38 -24.52 5.35
N ALA A 161 9.57 -25.31 4.28
CA ALA A 161 10.86 -25.84 3.88
C ALA A 161 11.85 -24.73 3.47
N THR A 162 11.37 -23.74 2.72
CA THR A 162 12.17 -22.59 2.26
C THR A 162 12.64 -21.74 3.43
N LEU A 163 11.75 -21.38 4.35
CA LEU A 163 12.08 -20.66 5.59
C LEU A 163 13.11 -21.41 6.43
N THR A 164 12.93 -22.73 6.59
CA THR A 164 13.90 -23.57 7.34
C THR A 164 15.32 -23.43 6.77
N ARG A 165 15.45 -23.47 5.43
CA ARG A 165 16.76 -23.36 4.79
C ARG A 165 17.29 -21.94 4.82
N LEU A 166 16.46 -20.92 4.63
CA LEU A 166 16.85 -19.51 4.81
C LEU A 166 17.38 -19.25 6.23
N HIS A 167 16.67 -19.71 7.27
CA HIS A 167 17.10 -19.59 8.67
C HIS A 167 18.45 -20.29 8.92
N THR A 168 18.70 -21.43 8.27
CA THR A 168 19.98 -22.15 8.35
C THR A 168 21.13 -21.36 7.72
N LEU A 169 20.86 -20.58 6.66
CA LEU A 169 21.81 -19.66 6.02
C LEU A 169 21.98 -18.34 6.81
N GLY A 170 21.24 -18.16 7.91
CA GLY A 170 21.24 -16.94 8.70
C GLY A 170 20.38 -15.81 8.11
N ILE A 171 19.41 -16.14 7.25
CA ILE A 171 18.48 -15.19 6.64
C ILE A 171 17.14 -15.26 7.37
N ALA A 172 16.67 -14.15 7.92
CA ALA A 172 15.28 -14.00 8.39
C ALA A 172 14.51 -13.10 7.41
N VAL A 173 13.27 -13.50 7.06
CA VAL A 173 12.48 -12.80 6.04
C VAL A 173 11.98 -11.46 6.55
N GLY A 174 11.50 -11.39 7.79
CA GLY A 174 10.99 -10.15 8.38
C GLY A 174 9.61 -9.82 7.87
N ASP A 175 9.50 -9.31 6.64
CA ASP A 175 8.20 -8.99 6.03
C ASP A 175 7.58 -10.19 5.29
N LEU A 176 7.37 -11.29 6.03
CA LEU A 176 6.69 -12.47 5.52
C LEU A 176 5.19 -12.19 5.39
N SER A 177 4.78 -11.72 4.21
CA SER A 177 3.40 -11.35 3.89
C SER A 177 2.98 -11.96 2.54
N PRO A 178 1.67 -12.08 2.26
CA PRO A 178 1.19 -12.73 1.06
C PRO A 178 1.54 -11.95 -0.21
N LYS A 179 1.82 -10.65 -0.10
CA LYS A 179 2.28 -9.80 -1.20
C LYS A 179 3.71 -10.12 -1.62
N ASN A 180 4.55 -10.56 -0.69
CA ASN A 180 5.94 -10.93 -0.94
C ASN A 180 6.14 -12.41 -1.27
N LEU A 181 5.02 -13.15 -1.43
CA LEU A 181 5.01 -14.58 -1.70
C LEU A 181 4.25 -14.86 -3.00
N LEU A 182 4.97 -15.39 -3.98
CA LEU A 182 4.38 -15.92 -5.20
C LEU A 182 4.17 -17.43 -5.06
N PHE A 183 3.16 -17.97 -5.74
CA PHE A 183 2.91 -19.40 -5.78
C PHE A 183 2.73 -19.92 -7.21
N SER A 184 3.03 -21.20 -7.40
CA SER A 184 2.62 -21.98 -8.55
C SER A 184 2.09 -23.32 -8.06
N THR A 185 1.18 -23.93 -8.83
CA THR A 185 0.73 -25.32 -8.65
C THR A 185 1.25 -26.26 -9.75
N ALA A 186 1.87 -25.70 -10.79
CA ALA A 186 2.38 -26.44 -11.95
C ALA A 186 3.84 -26.05 -12.27
N PRO A 187 4.74 -27.01 -12.57
CA PRO A 187 4.49 -28.46 -12.61
C PRO A 187 4.27 -29.10 -11.23
N GLN A 188 4.58 -28.39 -10.15
CA GLN A 188 4.35 -28.80 -8.77
C GLN A 188 4.03 -27.58 -7.89
N PRO A 189 3.34 -27.76 -6.76
CA PRO A 189 3.13 -26.71 -5.78
C PRO A 189 4.43 -26.19 -5.20
N GLU A 190 4.69 -24.89 -5.35
CA GLU A 190 5.86 -24.22 -4.79
C GLU A 190 5.62 -22.72 -4.57
N CYS A 191 6.48 -22.13 -3.74
CA CYS A 191 6.53 -20.70 -3.50
C CYS A 191 7.84 -20.07 -4.03
N PHE A 192 7.78 -18.76 -4.28
CA PHE A 192 8.94 -17.94 -4.60
C PHE A 192 8.84 -16.60 -3.86
N LEU A 193 9.89 -16.26 -3.13
CA LEU A 193 9.93 -15.03 -2.32
C LEU A 193 10.46 -13.87 -3.18
N ILE A 194 9.78 -12.74 -3.08
CA ILE A 194 10.23 -11.47 -3.67
C ILE A 194 10.56 -10.48 -2.55
N ASP A 195 11.03 -9.29 -2.93
CA ASP A 195 11.41 -8.23 -1.98
C ASP A 195 12.50 -8.65 -0.98
N CYS A 196 13.49 -9.39 -1.49
CA CYS A 196 14.51 -10.04 -0.67
C CYS A 196 15.53 -9.07 -0.08
N ASP A 197 15.61 -7.84 -0.57
CA ASP A 197 16.43 -6.76 -0.02
C ASP A 197 15.94 -6.23 1.34
N ALA A 198 14.66 -6.45 1.66
CA ALA A 198 14.11 -6.14 2.99
C ALA A 198 14.46 -7.20 4.05
N MET A 199 14.99 -8.36 3.65
CA MET A 199 15.34 -9.45 4.56
C MET A 199 16.57 -9.10 5.40
N GLN A 200 16.68 -9.74 6.57
CA GLN A 200 17.86 -9.62 7.43
C GLN A 200 18.81 -10.79 7.19
N LEU A 201 20.08 -10.50 6.92
CA LEU A 201 21.15 -11.50 6.79
C LEU A 201 22.12 -11.35 7.97
N ARG A 202 22.15 -12.35 8.85
CA ARG A 202 23.07 -12.44 10.00
C ARG A 202 23.08 -11.15 10.86
N GLY A 203 21.91 -10.55 11.04
CA GLY A 203 21.73 -9.30 11.80
C GLY A 203 21.82 -8.01 10.97
N ALA A 204 22.34 -8.05 9.74
CA ALA A 204 22.44 -6.90 8.85
C ALA A 204 21.17 -6.74 8.00
N THR A 205 20.77 -5.50 7.75
CA THR A 205 19.63 -5.16 6.88
C THR A 205 19.95 -3.95 6.02
N ALA A 206 19.53 -3.97 4.76
CA ALA A 206 19.79 -2.87 3.83
C ALA A 206 18.91 -1.64 4.10
N LEU A 207 17.70 -1.84 4.64
CA LEU A 207 16.75 -0.77 4.94
C LEU A 207 16.11 -1.00 6.31
N PRO A 208 15.56 0.05 6.95
CA PRO A 208 14.81 -0.10 8.19
C PRO A 208 13.70 -1.16 8.06
N GLN A 209 13.59 -2.02 9.08
CA GLN A 209 12.65 -3.14 9.07
C GLN A 209 11.19 -2.67 9.10
N ALA A 210 10.52 -2.82 7.96
CA ALA A 210 9.10 -2.58 7.78
C ALA A 210 8.28 -3.87 7.94
N GLU A 211 6.98 -3.72 8.14
CA GLU A 211 6.06 -4.84 8.13
C GLU A 211 4.81 -4.46 7.35
N THR A 212 4.29 -5.40 6.58
CA THR A 212 3.01 -5.26 5.91
C THR A 212 1.90 -5.02 6.95
N PRO A 213 1.00 -4.03 6.73
CA PRO A 213 -0.15 -3.81 7.61
C PRO A 213 -0.98 -5.09 7.81
N ASP A 214 -1.46 -5.33 9.03
CA ASP A 214 -2.15 -6.55 9.47
C ASP A 214 -1.30 -7.82 9.50
N TRP A 215 0.02 -7.70 9.34
CA TRP A 215 1.00 -8.79 9.45
C TRP A 215 2.07 -8.51 10.51
N GLN A 216 1.82 -7.54 11.40
CA GLN A 216 2.79 -7.16 12.43
C GLN A 216 2.96 -8.24 13.50
N LEU A 217 4.17 -8.33 14.02
CA LEU A 217 4.45 -9.07 15.23
C LEU A 217 3.79 -8.41 16.46
N PRO A 218 3.60 -9.16 17.56
CA PRO A 218 3.24 -8.59 18.85
C PRO A 218 4.15 -7.41 19.24
N ALA A 219 3.55 -6.39 19.87
CA ALA A 219 4.25 -5.15 20.21
C ALA A 219 5.50 -5.42 21.06
N GLY A 220 6.62 -4.79 20.68
CA GLY A 220 7.90 -4.91 21.37
C GLY A 220 8.76 -6.11 20.94
N GLU A 221 8.26 -6.97 20.05
CA GLU A 221 9.06 -8.06 19.49
C GLU A 221 10.05 -7.55 18.43
N PRO A 222 11.31 -8.02 18.42
CA PRO A 222 12.25 -7.71 17.35
C PRO A 222 11.77 -8.24 15.98
N LYS A 223 11.81 -7.37 14.98
CA LYS A 223 11.49 -7.71 13.58
C LYS A 223 12.62 -8.50 12.92
N ALA A 224 12.29 -9.18 11.81
CA ALA A 224 13.21 -10.04 11.05
C ALA A 224 13.98 -11.02 11.93
N THR A 225 13.23 -11.82 12.67
CA THR A 225 13.76 -12.96 13.43
C THR A 225 13.12 -14.25 12.93
N PRO A 226 13.81 -15.41 13.08
CA PRO A 226 13.21 -16.70 12.75
C PRO A 226 11.89 -16.98 13.50
N ALA A 227 11.76 -16.51 14.74
CA ALA A 227 10.54 -16.65 15.53
C ALA A 227 9.40 -15.73 15.04
N GLY A 228 9.75 -14.55 14.52
CA GLY A 228 8.81 -13.67 13.84
C GLY A 228 8.31 -14.25 12.52
N ASP A 229 9.19 -14.85 11.72
CA ASP A 229 8.81 -15.58 10.50
C ASP A 229 7.89 -16.77 10.83
N ALA A 230 8.15 -17.49 11.92
CA ALA A 230 7.31 -18.59 12.39
C ALA A 230 5.89 -18.12 12.80
N TYR A 231 5.79 -16.96 13.45
CA TYR A 231 4.50 -16.33 13.76
C TYR A 231 3.73 -15.99 12.47
N LYS A 232 4.40 -15.36 11.50
CA LYS A 232 3.79 -14.96 10.23
C LYS A 232 3.42 -16.17 9.36
N LEU A 233 4.17 -17.27 9.44
CA LEU A 233 3.82 -18.55 8.82
C LEU A 233 2.51 -19.12 9.41
N ALA A 234 2.36 -19.08 10.74
CA ALA A 234 1.14 -19.51 11.41
C ALA A 234 -0.06 -18.65 10.96
N LEU A 235 0.11 -17.33 10.98
CA LEU A 235 -0.91 -16.37 10.55
C LEU A 235 -1.31 -16.57 9.08
N LEU A 236 -0.34 -16.77 8.19
CA LEU A 236 -0.57 -17.07 6.78
C LEU A 236 -1.39 -18.35 6.63
N THR A 237 -1.02 -19.40 7.35
CA THR A 237 -1.70 -20.70 7.27
C THR A 237 -3.15 -20.57 7.74
N ILE A 238 -3.41 -19.86 8.84
CA ILE A 238 -4.77 -19.58 9.33
C ILE A 238 -5.58 -18.86 8.26
N ARG A 239 -5.08 -17.74 7.72
CA ARG A 239 -5.79 -16.91 6.74
C ARG A 239 -6.07 -17.66 5.44
N LEU A 240 -5.12 -18.47 4.99
CA LEU A 240 -5.26 -19.28 3.78
C LEU A 240 -6.40 -20.29 3.89
N PHE A 241 -6.57 -20.92 5.06
CA PHE A 241 -7.64 -21.90 5.28
C PHE A 241 -8.96 -21.28 5.75
N ALA A 242 -8.91 -20.12 6.40
CA ALA A 242 -10.09 -19.30 6.68
C ALA A 242 -10.66 -18.63 5.43
N ARG A 243 -9.91 -18.58 4.32
CA ARG A 243 -10.26 -17.83 3.09
C ARG A 243 -10.56 -16.35 3.38
N HIS A 244 -9.78 -15.78 4.29
CA HIS A 244 -10.05 -14.44 4.80
C HIS A 244 -8.76 -13.65 5.06
N GLN A 245 -8.71 -12.41 4.55
CA GLN A 245 -7.53 -11.54 4.56
C GLN A 245 -7.00 -11.22 5.97
N SER A 246 -7.88 -11.15 6.97
CA SER A 246 -7.53 -10.73 8.33
C SER A 246 -7.82 -11.76 9.42
N ALA A 247 -8.18 -13.00 9.06
CA ALA A 247 -8.48 -14.02 10.07
C ALA A 247 -7.27 -14.32 10.97
N THR A 248 -7.54 -14.55 12.25
CA THR A 248 -6.54 -14.91 13.27
C THR A 248 -6.91 -16.14 14.08
N ASP A 249 -8.13 -16.68 13.92
CA ASP A 249 -8.62 -17.81 14.70
C ASP A 249 -8.01 -19.15 14.20
N PRO A 250 -7.18 -19.82 15.02
CA PRO A 250 -6.63 -21.14 14.70
C PRO A 250 -7.69 -22.22 14.43
N ALA A 251 -8.93 -22.02 14.88
CA ALA A 251 -10.02 -22.96 14.65
C ALA A 251 -10.30 -23.20 13.15
N ALA A 252 -9.94 -22.26 12.27
CA ALA A 252 -10.03 -22.41 10.81
C ALA A 252 -9.31 -23.66 10.27
N LEU A 253 -8.28 -24.15 10.98
CA LEU A 253 -7.52 -25.34 10.58
C LEU A 253 -8.08 -26.65 11.14
N SER A 254 -9.05 -26.60 12.06
CA SER A 254 -9.58 -27.79 12.74
C SER A 254 -10.26 -28.77 11.79
N ALA A 255 -10.88 -28.25 10.72
CA ALA A 255 -11.52 -29.07 9.68
C ALA A 255 -10.49 -29.77 8.77
N ILE A 256 -9.25 -29.28 8.74
CA ILE A 256 -8.18 -29.81 7.90
C ILE A 256 -7.34 -30.82 8.68
N SER A 257 -6.86 -30.41 9.86
CA SER A 257 -6.08 -31.28 10.75
C SER A 257 -6.05 -30.71 12.18
N PRO A 258 -6.39 -31.51 13.21
CA PRO A 258 -6.23 -31.12 14.61
C PRO A 258 -4.79 -30.73 14.96
N GLU A 259 -3.81 -31.37 14.33
CA GLU A 259 -2.38 -31.07 14.52
C GLU A 259 -2.03 -29.67 13.97
N LEU A 260 -2.53 -29.33 12.78
CA LEU A 260 -2.33 -27.99 12.21
C LEU A 260 -3.00 -26.90 13.06
N ALA A 261 -4.19 -27.17 13.61
CA ALA A 261 -4.84 -26.25 14.54
C ALA A 261 -4.03 -26.08 15.84
N ALA A 262 -3.38 -27.13 16.35
CA ALA A 262 -2.49 -27.04 17.50
C ALA A 262 -1.22 -26.24 17.20
N LEU A 263 -0.59 -26.47 16.04
CA LEU A 263 0.56 -25.70 15.59
C LEU A 263 0.22 -24.22 15.38
N ALA A 264 -0.96 -23.91 14.83
CA ALA A 264 -1.43 -22.54 14.68
C ALA A 264 -1.57 -21.82 16.02
N ARG A 265 -2.16 -22.46 17.03
CA ARG A 265 -2.23 -21.89 18.40
C ARG A 265 -0.84 -21.64 18.98
N ALA A 266 0.08 -22.60 18.85
CA ALA A 266 1.44 -22.45 19.35
C ALA A 266 2.26 -21.43 18.55
N GLY A 267 2.00 -21.29 17.24
CA GLY A 267 2.67 -20.31 16.38
C GLY A 267 2.27 -18.87 16.67
N LEU A 268 1.06 -18.65 17.22
CA LEU A 268 0.60 -17.35 17.70
C LEU A 268 0.94 -17.10 19.18
N ASP A 269 1.78 -17.92 19.82
CA ASP A 269 2.18 -17.72 21.22
C ASP A 269 2.90 -16.35 21.36
N PRO A 270 2.54 -15.52 22.37
CA PRO A 270 3.20 -14.24 22.60
C PRO A 270 4.68 -14.38 22.96
N ALA A 271 5.12 -15.54 23.45
CA ALA A 271 6.52 -15.84 23.72
C ALA A 271 7.21 -16.42 22.46
N PRO A 272 8.12 -15.68 21.80
CA PRO A 272 8.69 -16.10 20.51
C PRO A 272 9.39 -17.46 20.54
N GLU A 273 10.03 -17.80 21.66
CA GLU A 273 10.75 -19.06 21.85
C GLU A 273 9.86 -20.30 21.94
N ARG A 274 8.55 -20.12 22.14
CA ARG A 274 7.57 -21.22 22.22
C ARG A 274 6.97 -21.57 20.86
N ARG A 275 7.21 -20.75 19.84
CA ARG A 275 6.62 -20.94 18.52
C ARG A 275 7.27 -22.13 17.81
N PRO A 276 6.49 -23.02 17.18
CA PRO A 276 7.03 -24.13 16.41
C PRO A 276 7.88 -23.63 15.24
N THR A 277 9.00 -24.30 14.97
CA THR A 277 9.84 -23.96 13.83
C THR A 277 9.13 -24.23 12.50
N PRO A 278 9.51 -23.57 11.40
CA PRO A 278 8.99 -23.89 10.08
C PRO A 278 9.16 -25.37 9.71
N SER A 279 10.23 -26.04 10.16
CA SER A 279 10.43 -27.48 9.92
C SER A 279 9.35 -28.35 10.58
N THR A 280 8.87 -27.98 11.77
CA THR A 280 7.74 -28.67 12.43
C THR A 280 6.46 -28.50 11.64
N TRP A 281 6.17 -27.28 11.15
CA TRP A 281 5.03 -27.00 10.28
C TRP A 281 5.04 -27.85 9.01
N ARG A 282 6.19 -27.92 8.32
CA ARG A 282 6.34 -28.67 7.07
C ARG A 282 5.85 -30.13 7.22
N ASN A 283 6.24 -30.82 8.28
CA ASN A 283 5.89 -32.23 8.47
C ASN A 283 4.37 -32.41 8.63
N ALA A 284 3.72 -31.58 9.46
CA ALA A 284 2.27 -31.64 9.66
C ALA A 284 1.49 -31.27 8.38
N LEU A 285 1.98 -30.29 7.61
CA LEU A 285 1.38 -29.88 6.34
C LEU A 285 1.45 -30.99 5.29
N LEU A 286 2.60 -31.68 5.16
CA LEU A 286 2.74 -32.81 4.25
C LEU A 286 1.84 -33.99 4.63
N THR A 287 1.72 -34.28 5.93
CA THR A 287 0.79 -35.30 6.44
C THR A 287 -0.65 -34.97 6.09
N ALA A 288 -1.09 -33.73 6.35
CA ALA A 288 -2.45 -33.29 6.00
C ALA A 288 -2.69 -33.31 4.48
N ALA A 289 -1.69 -32.95 3.67
CA ALA A 289 -1.78 -32.93 2.22
C ALA A 289 -1.98 -34.32 1.61
N ALA A 290 -1.55 -35.39 2.29
CA ALA A 290 -1.72 -36.76 1.82
C ALA A 290 -3.20 -37.21 1.77
N THR A 291 -4.06 -36.60 2.60
CA THR A 291 -5.49 -36.93 2.70
C THR A 291 -6.41 -35.80 2.23
N ALA A 292 -5.88 -34.63 1.90
CA ALA A 292 -6.65 -33.47 1.47
C ALA A 292 -7.21 -33.64 0.04
N SER A 293 -8.32 -32.94 -0.24
CA SER A 293 -8.90 -32.92 -1.59
C SER A 293 -7.91 -32.33 -2.59
N ALA A 294 -7.64 -33.07 -3.67
CA ALA A 294 -6.88 -32.60 -4.82
C ALA A 294 -7.79 -31.92 -5.87
N THR A 295 -9.10 -31.85 -5.62
CA THR A 295 -10.05 -31.21 -6.51
C THR A 295 -10.20 -29.74 -6.10
N PRO A 296 -9.92 -28.78 -7.00
CA PRO A 296 -10.25 -27.38 -6.77
C PRO A 296 -11.74 -27.22 -6.51
N ASN A 297 -12.11 -26.45 -5.49
CA ASN A 297 -13.50 -26.10 -5.25
C ASN A 297 -13.88 -24.98 -6.22
N PRO A 298 -14.82 -25.16 -7.16
CA PRO A 298 -15.17 -24.12 -8.13
C PRO A 298 -15.83 -22.88 -7.49
N GLY A 299 -16.17 -22.94 -6.20
CA GLY A 299 -17.03 -21.96 -5.54
C GLY A 299 -18.44 -22.06 -6.13
N ASN A 300 -19.47 -22.19 -5.29
CA ASN A 300 -20.81 -21.95 -5.83
C ASN A 300 -20.88 -20.46 -6.19
N PRO A 301 -21.28 -20.09 -7.42
CA PRO A 301 -21.60 -18.70 -7.69
C PRO A 301 -22.67 -18.25 -6.68
N PRO A 302 -22.67 -16.98 -6.25
CA PRO A 302 -23.77 -16.47 -5.43
C PRO A 302 -25.10 -16.81 -6.14
N PRO A 303 -26.13 -17.27 -5.41
CA PRO A 303 -27.36 -17.73 -6.02
C PRO A 303 -27.93 -16.63 -6.92
N SER A 304 -28.00 -16.92 -8.22
CA SER A 304 -28.73 -16.11 -9.18
C SER A 304 -30.20 -16.12 -8.76
N HIS A 305 -30.68 -14.97 -8.27
CA HIS A 305 -32.11 -14.79 -8.05
C HIS A 305 -32.85 -15.09 -9.35
N PRO A 306 -33.89 -15.96 -9.34
CA PRO A 306 -34.81 -16.04 -10.46
C PRO A 306 -35.47 -14.68 -10.63
N LEU A 307 -35.36 -14.08 -11.81
CA LEU A 307 -36.18 -12.93 -12.18
C LEU A 307 -37.64 -13.32 -11.97
N GLY A 308 -38.29 -12.72 -10.97
CA GLY A 308 -39.73 -12.84 -10.77
C GLY A 308 -40.49 -12.34 -12.00
N PRO A 309 -41.71 -12.85 -12.26
CA PRO A 309 -42.46 -12.52 -13.47
C PRO A 309 -42.79 -11.02 -13.52
N SER A 310 -42.50 -10.40 -14.66
CA SER A 310 -42.81 -8.98 -14.92
C SER A 310 -44.30 -8.67 -14.72
N PRO A 311 -44.65 -7.52 -14.10
CA PRO A 311 -46.04 -7.11 -13.94
C PRO A 311 -46.66 -6.67 -15.27
N VAL A 312 -47.93 -7.06 -15.47
CA VAL A 312 -48.75 -6.77 -16.65
C VAL A 312 -49.07 -5.26 -16.73
N PRO A 313 -49.04 -4.63 -17.93
CA PRO A 313 -49.41 -3.22 -18.08
C PRO A 313 -50.91 -2.96 -17.90
N GLY A 314 -51.27 -2.01 -17.04
CA GLY A 314 -52.64 -1.46 -16.92
C GLY A 314 -52.97 -0.41 -18.02
N PRO A 315 -54.25 -0.07 -18.22
CA PRO A 315 -54.70 0.73 -19.37
C PRO A 315 -54.40 2.23 -19.23
N PRO A 316 -54.27 2.98 -20.35
CA PRO A 316 -53.76 4.35 -20.34
C PRO A 316 -54.82 5.36 -19.90
N LYS A 317 -54.45 6.31 -19.02
CA LYS A 317 -55.23 7.51 -18.69
C LYS A 317 -54.73 8.75 -19.45
N PRO A 318 -55.59 9.76 -19.71
CA PRO A 318 -55.34 10.80 -20.70
C PRO A 318 -54.41 11.91 -20.19
N LYS A 319 -53.60 12.48 -21.09
CA LYS A 319 -52.63 13.56 -20.83
C LYS A 319 -53.32 14.91 -20.59
N PRO A 320 -52.92 15.70 -19.56
CA PRO A 320 -53.12 17.14 -19.56
C PRO A 320 -51.95 17.89 -20.22
N LEU A 321 -52.29 19.02 -20.84
CA LEU A 321 -51.44 19.92 -21.62
C LEU A 321 -50.28 20.53 -20.81
N SER A 322 -49.15 20.71 -21.51
CA SER A 322 -47.95 21.39 -21.02
C SER A 322 -48.08 22.92 -21.03
N ILE A 323 -47.63 23.57 -19.96
CA ILE A 323 -47.10 24.94 -20.00
C ILE A 323 -45.69 24.86 -19.41
N GLY A 324 -44.71 25.33 -20.19
CA GLY A 324 -43.30 25.04 -19.98
C GLY A 324 -42.59 25.91 -18.95
N ALA A 325 -41.48 25.40 -18.46
CA ALA A 325 -40.31 26.20 -18.12
C ALA A 325 -39.08 25.28 -18.17
N ARG A 326 -37.99 25.86 -18.66
CA ARG A 326 -36.71 25.25 -19.03
C ARG A 326 -35.99 24.66 -17.82
N VAL A 327 -35.23 23.59 -18.07
CA VAL A 327 -33.83 23.31 -17.64
C VAL A 327 -33.63 21.79 -17.49
N GLY A 328 -32.63 21.27 -18.18
CA GLY A 328 -31.85 20.09 -17.77
C GLY A 328 -32.52 18.71 -17.85
N ALA A 329 -32.16 17.93 -18.86
CA ALA A 329 -32.04 16.47 -18.77
C ALA A 329 -31.48 15.91 -20.09
N ALA A 330 -30.15 15.95 -20.25
CA ALA A 330 -29.43 14.90 -20.97
C ALA A 330 -28.68 14.11 -19.91
N GLY A 331 -29.45 13.37 -19.11
CA GLY A 331 -28.96 12.33 -18.21
C GLY A 331 -29.24 10.97 -18.83
N VAL A 332 -28.37 10.02 -18.48
CA VAL A 332 -28.43 8.58 -18.81
C VAL A 332 -27.86 8.20 -20.17
N VAL A 333 -26.54 8.42 -20.34
CA VAL A 333 -25.57 7.34 -20.64
C VAL A 333 -24.19 7.86 -20.21
N ALA A 334 -23.73 7.55 -18.99
CA ALA A 334 -22.29 7.53 -18.61
C ALA A 334 -22.12 7.37 -17.09
N VAL A 335 -22.36 6.16 -16.55
CA VAL A 335 -21.81 5.77 -15.22
C VAL A 335 -20.97 4.48 -15.32
N THR A 336 -20.70 4.00 -16.54
CA THR A 336 -19.79 2.86 -16.77
C THR A 336 -18.44 3.25 -17.35
N ALA A 337 -18.13 4.54 -17.46
CA ALA A 337 -16.90 5.02 -18.10
C ALA A 337 -15.76 5.42 -17.13
N LEU A 338 -16.02 5.65 -15.83
CA LEU A 338 -14.97 6.15 -14.93
C LEU A 338 -14.11 5.07 -14.26
N VAL A 339 -14.51 3.80 -14.31
CA VAL A 339 -13.70 2.66 -13.85
C VAL A 339 -12.80 2.12 -14.98
N PHE A 340 -13.03 2.50 -16.23
CA PHE A 340 -12.22 2.05 -17.38
C PHE A 340 -11.06 2.98 -17.75
N VAL A 341 -11.05 4.24 -17.29
CA VAL A 341 -9.97 5.18 -17.64
C VAL A 341 -8.71 4.98 -16.77
N LEU A 342 -8.80 4.43 -15.55
CA LEU A 342 -7.60 4.12 -14.76
C LEU A 342 -6.89 2.81 -15.19
N ALA A 343 -7.53 1.99 -16.04
CA ALA A 343 -6.93 0.80 -16.63
C ALA A 343 -6.42 1.01 -18.07
N ILE A 344 -6.69 2.15 -18.71
CA ILE A 344 -6.19 2.47 -20.06
C ILE A 344 -4.85 3.24 -20.03
N VAL A 345 -4.43 3.81 -18.88
CA VAL A 345 -3.12 4.50 -18.79
C VAL A 345 -1.93 3.52 -18.65
N LEU A 346 -2.16 2.20 -18.65
CA LEU A 346 -1.10 1.19 -18.73
C LEU A 346 -1.07 0.39 -20.06
N SER A 347 -1.76 0.82 -21.11
CA SER A 347 -1.66 0.17 -22.44
C SER A 347 -2.04 1.11 -23.59
N HIS A 348 -1.11 1.98 -24.01
CA HIS A 348 -1.13 2.57 -25.35
C HIS A 348 0.13 2.15 -26.11
N THR A 349 0.00 1.15 -26.97
CA THR A 349 0.85 1.00 -28.16
C THR A 349 -0.10 0.83 -29.34
N ASP A 350 -0.33 1.92 -30.07
CA ASP A 350 -0.99 1.82 -31.37
C ASP A 350 0.02 1.84 -32.51
N SER A 351 -0.18 0.81 -33.33
CA SER A 351 0.29 0.49 -34.66
C SER A 351 0.78 1.65 -35.56
N THR A 352 1.88 1.35 -36.23
CA THR A 352 2.44 2.06 -37.39
C THR A 352 1.50 2.11 -38.59
N PRO A 353 1.59 3.17 -39.42
CA PRO A 353 1.39 3.06 -40.86
C PRO A 353 2.72 3.20 -41.60
N SER A 354 3.00 2.21 -42.44
CA SER A 354 4.08 2.22 -43.43
C SER A 354 3.94 3.37 -44.41
N ALA A 355 5.01 4.16 -44.58
CA ALA A 355 5.23 4.96 -45.78
C ALA A 355 6.67 4.74 -46.26
N SER A 356 6.79 4.02 -47.36
CA SER A 356 7.97 3.90 -48.19
C SER A 356 8.29 5.23 -48.88
N SER A 357 9.51 5.73 -48.74
CA SER A 357 10.14 6.51 -49.82
C SER A 357 11.67 6.45 -49.70
N SER A 358 12.25 5.84 -50.72
CA SER A 358 13.65 5.87 -51.14
C SER A 358 14.23 7.28 -51.28
N GLY A 359 15.51 7.45 -50.96
CA GLY A 359 16.29 8.64 -51.33
C GLY A 359 17.70 8.55 -50.73
N GLY A 360 18.72 8.36 -51.55
CA GLY A 360 20.06 7.97 -51.12
C GLY A 360 21.03 9.12 -50.79
N GLY A 361 22.19 8.73 -50.24
CA GLY A 361 23.46 9.42 -50.47
C GLY A 361 24.03 10.25 -49.31
N PRO A 362 25.35 10.53 -49.31
CA PRO A 362 26.25 9.81 -48.40
C PRO A 362 27.13 10.69 -47.50
N ALA A 363 27.71 10.02 -46.50
CA ALA A 363 29.04 10.18 -45.87
C ALA A 363 29.60 11.61 -45.65
N THR A 364 29.88 11.94 -44.39
CA THR A 364 31.03 12.80 -44.08
C THR A 364 31.70 12.39 -42.78
N THR A 365 33.02 12.30 -42.90
CA THR A 365 34.03 11.71 -42.05
C THR A 365 34.31 12.55 -40.80
N THR A 366 34.50 11.86 -39.68
CA THR A 366 35.02 12.38 -38.41
C THR A 366 36.48 12.84 -38.54
N ALA A 367 36.79 14.01 -37.98
CA ALA A 367 38.15 14.44 -37.64
C ALA A 367 38.20 14.91 -36.16
N PRO A 368 39.20 14.49 -35.37
CA PRO A 368 39.30 14.81 -33.95
C PRO A 368 40.02 16.16 -33.72
N TRP A 369 39.53 16.94 -32.76
CA TRP A 369 40.14 18.18 -32.31
C TRP A 369 41.12 17.92 -31.16
N THR A 370 42.37 18.32 -31.34
CA THR A 370 43.44 18.39 -30.33
C THR A 370 43.57 19.82 -29.81
N LEU A 371 43.67 19.98 -28.49
CA LEU A 371 43.88 21.25 -27.79
C LEU A 371 45.36 21.67 -27.81
N PRO A 372 45.69 22.96 -28.00
CA PRO A 372 47.03 23.48 -27.75
C PRO A 372 47.24 23.95 -26.29
N PRO A 373 48.48 23.92 -25.78
CA PRO A 373 48.80 24.12 -24.36
C PRO A 373 48.96 25.59 -23.95
N TRP A 374 48.66 25.84 -22.67
CA TRP A 374 48.84 27.09 -21.94
C TRP A 374 50.33 27.48 -21.78
N THR A 375 50.64 28.77 -21.98
CA THR A 375 51.91 29.39 -21.61
C THR A 375 51.66 30.65 -20.79
N SER A 376 52.25 30.69 -19.59
CA SER A 376 52.16 31.82 -18.65
C SER A 376 53.17 32.93 -19.01
N PRO A 377 52.82 34.22 -18.86
CA PRO A 377 53.78 35.31 -19.05
C PRO A 377 54.67 35.53 -17.80
N PRO A 378 55.91 36.03 -17.98
CA PRO A 378 56.88 36.17 -16.88
C PRO A 378 56.71 37.46 -16.07
N TRP A 379 56.98 37.32 -14.77
CA TRP A 379 57.11 38.40 -13.78
C TRP A 379 58.32 39.30 -14.07
N THR A 380 58.15 40.61 -13.90
CA THR A 380 59.25 41.59 -13.78
C THR A 380 59.13 42.32 -12.43
N PRO A 381 60.21 42.49 -11.66
CA PRO A 381 60.18 43.24 -10.41
C PRO A 381 60.52 44.71 -10.69
N SER A 382 59.61 45.64 -10.37
CA SER A 382 59.91 47.07 -10.37
C SER A 382 60.03 47.59 -8.95
N THR A 383 61.26 47.90 -8.57
CA THR A 383 61.65 48.63 -7.36
C THR A 383 61.51 50.13 -7.57
N THR A 384 60.56 50.79 -6.90
CA THR A 384 60.71 52.17 -6.40
C THR A 384 59.59 52.52 -5.43
N ASP A 385 59.98 53.03 -4.26
CA ASP A 385 59.13 53.60 -3.20
C ASP A 385 59.45 55.11 -3.11
N PRO A 386 58.71 55.96 -2.37
CA PRO A 386 57.50 56.66 -2.82
C PRO A 386 57.69 58.20 -2.87
N ALA A 387 56.80 58.90 -3.58
CA ALA A 387 56.62 60.35 -3.44
C ALA A 387 55.16 60.65 -3.00
N PRO A 388 54.93 61.61 -2.09
CA PRO A 388 53.63 61.82 -1.47
C PRO A 388 52.64 62.50 -2.44
N PRO A 389 51.34 62.18 -2.37
CA PRO A 389 50.35 62.78 -3.26
C PRO A 389 49.94 64.17 -2.77
N PRO A 390 49.58 65.10 -3.68
CA PRO A 390 48.88 66.32 -3.31
C PRO A 390 47.40 66.00 -3.02
N THR A 391 46.90 66.54 -1.92
CA THR A 391 45.49 66.58 -1.52
C THR A 391 44.63 67.14 -2.67
N SER A 392 43.70 66.34 -3.17
CA SER A 392 42.61 66.78 -4.03
C SER A 392 41.30 66.28 -3.42
N ASP A 393 40.46 67.23 -3.02
CA ASP A 393 39.10 67.02 -2.54
C ASP A 393 38.25 66.31 -3.61
N VAL A 394 37.88 65.06 -3.33
CA VAL A 394 36.88 64.32 -4.10
C VAL A 394 35.56 64.37 -3.31
N PRO A 395 34.44 64.81 -3.90
CA PRO A 395 33.15 64.80 -3.22
C PRO A 395 32.71 63.36 -2.93
N GLU A 396 32.25 63.13 -1.71
CA GLU A 396 31.67 61.87 -1.25
C GLU A 396 30.52 61.41 -2.19
N PRO A 397 30.53 60.18 -2.72
CA PRO A 397 29.42 59.69 -3.51
C PRO A 397 28.21 59.46 -2.59
N SER A 398 27.08 60.10 -2.91
CA SER A 398 25.79 59.83 -2.28
C SER A 398 25.52 58.31 -2.21
N PRO A 399 25.04 57.79 -1.08
CA PRO A 399 24.76 56.37 -0.95
C PRO A 399 23.67 55.97 -1.94
N THR A 400 24.01 55.06 -2.85
CA THR A 400 23.03 54.35 -3.66
C THR A 400 21.97 53.74 -2.73
N PRO A 401 20.67 53.96 -2.95
CA PRO A 401 19.64 53.35 -2.11
C PRO A 401 19.84 51.84 -2.13
N THR A 402 20.11 51.27 -0.96
CA THR A 402 20.17 49.83 -0.77
C THR A 402 18.85 49.24 -1.28
N PRO A 403 18.87 48.23 -2.18
CA PRO A 403 17.66 47.53 -2.57
C PRO A 403 16.91 47.10 -1.29
N PRO A 404 15.59 47.30 -1.20
CA PRO A 404 14.85 46.84 -0.04
C PRO A 404 15.15 45.36 0.16
N ALA A 405 15.46 44.99 1.41
CA ALA A 405 15.76 43.61 1.76
C ALA A 405 14.66 42.71 1.20
N PRO A 406 14.99 41.54 0.60
CA PRO A 406 13.98 40.61 0.12
C PRO A 406 13.00 40.34 1.27
N PRO A 407 11.69 40.27 0.97
CA PRO A 407 10.69 40.03 2.01
C PRO A 407 11.08 38.76 2.79
N PRO A 408 10.94 38.80 4.13
CA PRO A 408 11.34 37.67 4.95
C PRO A 408 10.56 36.43 4.53
N ASP A 409 11.26 35.30 4.46
CA ASP A 409 10.66 34.00 4.15
C ASP A 409 9.51 33.72 5.15
N PRO A 410 8.26 33.52 4.68
CA PRO A 410 7.13 33.29 5.56
C PRO A 410 7.28 32.06 6.46
N ILE A 411 7.98 31.01 6.01
CA ILE A 411 8.29 29.84 6.85
C ILE A 411 9.34 30.21 7.90
N ALA A 412 10.30 31.07 7.56
CA ALA A 412 11.32 31.53 8.49
C ALA A 412 10.73 32.36 9.64
N THR A 413 9.60 33.04 9.42
CA THR A 413 8.99 33.97 10.39
C THR A 413 7.67 33.49 11.01
N ALA A 414 7.06 32.43 10.48
CA ALA A 414 5.80 31.86 10.95
C ALA A 414 5.74 31.61 12.47
N GLN A 415 4.59 31.85 13.08
CA GLN A 415 4.24 31.57 14.47
C GLN A 415 3.00 30.67 14.54
N ALA A 416 2.82 29.97 15.66
CA ALA A 416 1.62 29.18 15.88
C ALA A 416 0.36 30.05 15.79
N GLY A 417 -0.61 29.63 14.98
CA GLY A 417 -1.82 30.39 14.66
C GLY A 417 -1.76 31.14 13.33
N ASP A 418 -0.57 31.39 12.76
CA ASP A 418 -0.44 32.03 11.45
C ASP A 418 -0.99 31.14 10.34
N CYS A 419 -1.46 31.75 9.26
CA CYS A 419 -1.90 31.02 8.07
C CYS A 419 -1.06 31.36 6.86
N LEU A 420 -0.73 30.32 6.11
CA LEU A 420 0.16 30.38 4.96
C LEU A 420 -0.56 29.81 3.73
N LEU A 421 -0.42 30.50 2.61
CA LEU A 421 -0.81 30.00 1.30
C LEU A 421 0.39 29.27 0.68
N ARG A 422 0.13 28.06 0.16
CA ARG A 422 1.11 27.27 -0.58
C ARG A 422 0.83 27.41 -2.08
N SER A 423 1.86 27.71 -2.87
CA SER A 423 1.81 27.73 -4.33
C SER A 423 3.07 27.07 -4.90
N GLY A 424 3.16 26.95 -6.23
CA GLY A 424 4.28 26.27 -6.90
C GLY A 424 4.01 24.77 -7.05
N SER A 425 5.03 23.93 -6.83
CA SER A 425 4.93 22.47 -7.00
C SER A 425 5.37 21.71 -5.76
N ALA A 426 5.08 20.41 -5.70
CA ALA A 426 5.51 19.50 -4.62
C ALA A 426 7.02 19.63 -4.31
N GLN A 427 7.84 19.83 -5.36
CA GLN A 427 9.29 19.96 -5.26
C GLN A 427 9.78 21.39 -4.99
N TYR A 428 8.97 22.40 -5.34
CA TYR A 428 9.29 23.82 -5.18
C TYR A 428 8.09 24.57 -4.62
N SER A 429 7.81 24.33 -3.35
CA SER A 429 6.72 24.99 -2.64
C SER A 429 7.10 26.43 -2.31
N GLN A 430 6.28 27.36 -2.79
CA GLN A 430 6.34 28.77 -2.46
C GLN A 430 5.33 29.05 -1.36
N TRP A 431 5.72 29.86 -0.39
CA TRP A 431 4.92 30.18 0.78
C TRP A 431 4.67 31.68 0.83
N ALA A 432 3.43 32.06 1.13
CA ALA A 432 3.03 33.44 1.37
C ALA A 432 2.18 33.50 2.63
N SER A 433 2.36 34.53 3.46
CA SER A 433 1.44 34.80 4.56
C SER A 433 0.05 35.15 4.02
N SER A 434 -1.00 34.64 4.65
CA SER A 434 -2.39 34.83 4.25
C SER A 434 -3.29 34.88 5.47
N ASP A 435 -4.48 35.47 5.32
CA ASP A 435 -5.55 35.31 6.31
C ASP A 435 -5.99 33.85 6.38
N CYS A 436 -6.35 33.38 7.57
CA CYS A 436 -6.84 32.03 7.78
C CYS A 436 -8.18 31.82 7.09
N GLY A 437 -8.25 30.79 6.25
CA GLY A 437 -9.44 30.45 5.49
C GLY A 437 -9.27 29.17 4.69
N LEU A 438 -10.27 28.87 3.88
CA LEU A 438 -10.28 27.65 3.07
C LEU A 438 -9.09 27.61 2.11
N GLY A 439 -8.41 26.48 2.06
CA GLY A 439 -7.25 26.30 1.20
C GLY A 439 -5.94 26.87 1.76
N THR A 440 -5.95 27.37 3.00
CA THR A 440 -4.73 27.85 3.68
C THR A 440 -4.20 26.82 4.68
N TYR A 441 -2.92 26.91 4.99
CA TYR A 441 -2.24 26.07 5.97
C TYR A 441 -2.04 26.84 7.26
N GLN A 442 -2.72 26.41 8.33
CA GLN A 442 -2.52 26.96 9.66
C GLN A 442 -1.26 26.37 10.29
N VAL A 443 -0.43 27.22 10.87
CA VAL A 443 0.75 26.83 11.65
C VAL A 443 0.29 26.34 13.01
N LEU A 444 0.44 25.05 13.25
CA LEU A 444 0.10 24.44 14.54
C LEU A 444 1.22 24.62 15.56
N LYS A 445 2.46 24.38 15.12
CA LYS A 445 3.62 24.39 15.99
C LYS A 445 4.89 24.68 15.22
N THR A 446 5.84 25.29 15.92
CA THR A 446 7.15 25.63 15.38
C THR A 446 8.23 25.12 16.31
N PHE A 447 9.33 24.63 15.74
CA PHE A 447 10.51 24.17 16.46
C PHE A 447 11.72 24.90 15.92
N ALA A 448 12.46 25.58 16.79
CA ALA A 448 13.69 26.30 16.42
C ALA A 448 14.93 25.47 16.77
N GLY A 449 16.06 25.77 16.13
CA GLY A 449 17.34 25.10 16.37
C GLY A 449 17.46 23.71 15.73
N THR A 450 16.54 23.36 14.83
CA THR A 450 16.45 22.01 14.25
C THR A 450 15.86 22.06 12.85
N THR A 451 16.26 21.12 12.00
CA THR A 451 15.63 20.82 10.70
C THR A 451 14.93 19.46 10.68
N ASP A 452 14.85 18.80 11.84
CA ASP A 452 14.26 17.47 12.01
C ASP A 452 12.73 17.54 11.98
N GLN A 453 12.15 17.11 10.87
CA GLN A 453 10.70 17.14 10.66
C GLN A 453 9.94 16.10 11.49
N SER A 454 10.61 15.09 12.07
CA SER A 454 9.95 14.08 12.91
C SER A 454 9.31 14.67 14.17
N LEU A 455 9.75 15.87 14.59
CA LEU A 455 9.14 16.62 15.69
C LEU A 455 7.67 16.97 15.43
N CYS A 456 7.23 16.97 14.17
CA CYS A 456 5.83 17.17 13.80
C CYS A 456 4.98 15.89 13.85
N ASP A 457 5.58 14.70 14.02
CA ASP A 457 4.86 13.41 13.93
C ASP A 457 3.76 13.25 14.99
N ASN A 458 3.97 13.88 16.15
CA ASN A 458 3.04 13.83 17.28
C ASN A 458 2.27 15.14 17.47
N VAL A 459 2.33 16.07 16.51
CA VAL A 459 1.54 17.31 16.57
C VAL A 459 0.11 16.98 16.12
N PRO A 460 -0.90 17.09 17.00
CA PRO A 460 -2.28 16.78 16.65
C PRO A 460 -2.72 17.61 15.45
N GLU A 461 -3.47 17.01 14.52
CA GLU A 461 -4.00 17.68 13.31
C GLU A 461 -2.93 18.14 12.31
N GLY A 462 -1.65 17.84 12.54
CA GLY A 462 -0.57 18.13 11.62
C GLY A 462 -0.68 17.29 10.34
N THR A 463 -0.75 17.95 9.19
CA THR A 463 -0.88 17.30 7.89
C THR A 463 0.31 17.57 6.96
N LEU A 464 1.04 18.66 7.20
CA LEU A 464 2.22 19.03 6.43
C LEU A 464 3.38 19.48 7.34
N LYS A 465 4.60 19.12 6.95
CA LYS A 465 5.84 19.39 7.69
C LYS A 465 6.78 20.15 6.77
N VAL A 466 7.31 21.27 7.24
CA VAL A 466 8.24 22.09 6.44
C VAL A 466 9.45 22.43 7.29
N SER A 467 10.64 22.10 6.79
CA SER A 467 11.90 22.56 7.37
C SER A 467 12.44 23.76 6.59
N ASN A 468 13.01 24.72 7.31
CA ASN A 468 13.74 25.85 6.77
C ASN A 468 15.17 25.79 7.29
N THR A 469 16.11 25.43 6.42
CA THR A 469 17.52 25.28 6.77
C THR A 469 18.17 26.62 7.06
N GLY A 470 17.82 27.67 6.33
CA GLY A 470 18.36 29.02 6.52
C GLY A 470 18.01 29.61 7.89
N ALA A 471 16.82 29.31 8.41
CA ALA A 471 16.38 29.71 9.75
C ALA A 471 16.55 28.62 10.83
N ASN A 472 17.14 27.46 10.48
CA ASN A 472 17.29 26.27 11.32
C ASN A 472 16.02 25.96 12.14
N ARG A 473 14.89 25.78 11.45
CA ARG A 473 13.59 25.56 12.09
C ARG A 473 12.69 24.60 11.33
N VAL A 474 11.72 24.03 12.04
CA VAL A 474 10.64 23.20 11.52
C VAL A 474 9.28 23.82 11.84
N VAL A 475 8.35 23.74 10.91
CA VAL A 475 6.98 24.26 11.01
C VAL A 475 6.01 23.11 10.69
N CYS A 476 5.11 22.84 11.63
CA CYS A 476 4.04 21.86 11.50
C CYS A 476 2.76 22.57 11.12
N LEU A 477 2.14 22.15 10.02
CA LEU A 477 1.03 22.82 9.37
C LEU A 477 -0.19 21.88 9.31
N SER A 478 -1.38 22.45 9.41
CA SER A 478 -2.65 21.78 9.10
C SER A 478 -3.31 22.47 7.93
N TYR A 479 -3.82 21.70 6.96
CA TYR A 479 -4.63 22.27 5.90
C TYR A 479 -6.04 22.57 6.41
N THR A 480 -6.49 23.81 6.17
CA THR A 480 -7.78 24.29 6.66
C THR A 480 -8.88 23.94 5.65
N ASP A 481 -9.75 23.00 6.03
CA ASP A 481 -10.98 22.69 5.32
C ASP A 481 -12.18 23.42 5.94
N GLN A 482 -13.37 23.25 5.34
CA GLN A 482 -14.56 24.00 5.76
C GLN A 482 -15.09 23.61 7.15
N ASN A 483 -14.98 22.34 7.57
CA ASN A 483 -15.64 21.87 8.79
C ASN A 483 -14.81 20.87 9.63
N GLY A 484 -13.50 20.76 9.39
CA GLY A 484 -12.55 20.02 10.24
C GLY A 484 -12.42 18.52 9.95
N ALA A 485 -13.22 17.96 9.03
CA ALA A 485 -13.18 16.52 8.77
C ALA A 485 -11.86 16.07 8.14
N TYR A 486 -11.21 16.90 7.31
CA TYR A 486 -9.89 16.63 6.75
C TYR A 486 -8.82 16.28 7.81
N SER A 487 -8.89 16.95 8.96
CA SER A 487 -7.94 16.80 10.07
C SER A 487 -8.40 15.77 11.12
N ALA A 488 -9.56 15.13 10.92
CA ALA A 488 -10.12 14.17 11.85
C ALA A 488 -9.19 12.95 12.01
N GLN A 489 -8.95 12.57 13.26
CA GLN A 489 -8.07 11.47 13.66
C GLN A 489 -8.85 10.18 13.92
N PRO A 490 -8.21 9.00 13.84
CA PRO A 490 -8.84 7.75 14.26
C PRO A 490 -9.44 7.84 15.67
N GLY A 491 -10.68 7.38 15.82
CA GLY A 491 -11.49 7.48 17.03
C GLY A 491 -12.35 8.74 17.14
N GLN A 492 -12.10 9.78 16.32
CA GLN A 492 -13.02 10.92 16.21
C GLN A 492 -14.19 10.59 15.29
N CYS A 493 -15.28 11.35 15.46
CA CYS A 493 -16.46 11.18 14.64
C CYS A 493 -16.64 12.30 13.63
N VAL A 494 -17.10 11.92 12.45
CA VAL A 494 -17.37 12.80 11.32
C VAL A 494 -18.75 12.50 10.74
N TYR A 495 -19.34 13.51 10.11
CA TYR A 495 -20.63 13.39 9.44
C TYR A 495 -20.69 14.30 8.22
N GLY A 496 -21.27 13.79 7.13
CA GLY A 496 -21.70 14.54 5.97
C GLY A 496 -23.15 14.21 5.66
N LYS A 497 -23.91 15.12 5.05
CA LYS A 497 -25.29 14.78 4.62
C LYS A 497 -25.35 14.04 3.28
N THR A 498 -24.27 14.12 2.49
CA THR A 498 -24.13 13.47 1.17
C THR A 498 -22.65 13.20 0.91
N ALA A 499 -22.33 12.32 -0.06
CA ALA A 499 -20.95 12.04 -0.49
C ALA A 499 -20.23 13.24 -1.15
N ALA A 500 -20.94 14.36 -1.37
CA ALA A 500 -20.37 15.64 -1.81
C ALA A 500 -20.67 16.76 -0.79
N GLY A 501 -21.09 16.38 0.42
CA GLY A 501 -21.55 17.29 1.45
C GLY A 501 -20.40 17.87 2.28
N ASN A 502 -20.74 18.91 3.04
CA ASN A 502 -19.86 19.51 4.04
C ASN A 502 -19.59 18.52 5.18
N TRP A 503 -18.63 17.62 4.98
CA TRP A 503 -18.13 16.73 6.04
C TRP A 503 -17.49 17.55 7.14
N GLY A 504 -17.90 17.30 8.38
CA GLY A 504 -17.35 17.96 9.55
C GLY A 504 -17.20 17.02 10.73
N THR A 505 -16.41 17.44 11.71
CA THR A 505 -16.29 16.73 12.99
C THR A 505 -17.48 17.03 13.88
N LEU A 506 -17.88 16.04 14.68
CA LEU A 506 -18.97 16.15 15.64
C LEU A 506 -18.76 15.16 16.80
N ALA A 507 -19.62 15.26 17.82
CA ALA A 507 -19.65 14.26 18.89
C ALA A 507 -20.06 12.89 18.34
N CYS A 508 -19.46 11.83 18.86
CA CYS A 508 -19.80 10.47 18.45
C CYS A 508 -21.22 10.10 18.89
N GLU A 509 -22.15 10.15 17.94
CA GLU A 509 -23.56 9.80 18.13
C GLU A 509 -24.03 8.76 17.11
N THR A 510 -25.20 8.17 17.37
CA THR A 510 -25.82 7.21 16.46
C THR A 510 -26.09 7.85 15.10
N GLY A 511 -25.71 7.15 14.02
CA GLY A 511 -25.85 7.65 12.65
C GLY A 511 -24.66 8.49 12.16
N ALA A 512 -23.74 8.88 13.05
CA ALA A 512 -22.44 9.44 12.67
C ALA A 512 -21.46 8.34 12.24
N PHE A 513 -20.31 8.72 11.69
CA PHE A 513 -19.23 7.80 11.39
C PHE A 513 -18.08 7.99 12.36
N THR A 514 -17.51 6.88 12.84
CA THR A 514 -16.20 6.89 13.52
C THR A 514 -15.10 6.70 12.49
N VAL A 515 -14.06 7.53 12.55
CA VAL A 515 -12.83 7.34 11.77
C VAL A 515 -12.08 6.15 12.34
N VAL A 516 -11.92 5.09 11.55
CA VAL A 516 -11.17 3.88 11.91
C VAL A 516 -9.81 3.79 11.22
N GLY A 517 -9.62 4.55 10.14
CA GLY A 517 -8.35 4.65 9.43
C GLY A 517 -8.20 6.01 8.77
N ARG A 518 -6.96 6.46 8.62
CA ARG A 518 -6.61 7.72 7.97
C ARG A 518 -5.35 7.54 7.15
N TYR A 519 -5.41 7.89 5.87
CA TYR A 519 -4.30 7.82 4.95
C TYR A 519 -4.05 9.19 4.31
N ILE A 520 -2.81 9.66 4.37
CA ILE A 520 -2.37 10.91 3.72
C ILE A 520 -1.69 10.57 2.39
N GLY A 521 -1.79 11.46 1.41
CA GLY A 521 -1.17 11.33 0.09
C GLY A 521 -1.90 10.37 -0.82
N THR A 522 -3.19 10.15 -0.59
CA THR A 522 -3.99 9.22 -1.37
C THR A 522 -5.46 9.61 -1.36
N GLU A 523 -6.12 9.34 -2.48
CA GLU A 523 -7.58 9.39 -2.63
C GLU A 523 -8.14 7.98 -2.87
N ASP A 524 -7.31 6.96 -2.61
CA ASP A 524 -7.66 5.57 -2.85
C ASP A 524 -8.50 5.02 -1.71
N GLY A 525 -9.82 5.08 -1.90
CA GLY A 525 -10.79 4.52 -0.96
C GLY A 525 -10.68 3.01 -0.77
N THR A 526 -10.03 2.27 -1.69
CA THR A 526 -9.89 0.81 -1.56
C THR A 526 -9.03 0.40 -0.37
N ARG A 527 -8.18 1.31 0.14
CA ARG A 527 -7.40 1.14 1.37
C ARG A 527 -8.28 0.92 2.61
N CYS A 528 -9.55 1.31 2.55
CA CYS A 528 -10.51 1.14 3.64
C CYS A 528 -11.13 -0.26 3.70
N GLY A 529 -10.88 -1.12 2.71
CA GLY A 529 -11.47 -2.47 2.65
C GLY A 529 -13.00 -2.41 2.64
N ASN A 530 -13.63 -2.97 3.67
CA ASN A 530 -15.09 -2.98 3.82
C ASN A 530 -15.65 -1.73 4.52
N ASN A 531 -14.78 -0.85 5.02
CA ASN A 531 -15.21 0.40 5.64
C ASN A 531 -15.55 1.43 4.55
N GLN A 532 -16.45 2.37 4.88
CA GLN A 532 -16.74 3.48 3.98
C GLN A 532 -15.50 4.35 3.83
N SER A 533 -15.12 4.67 2.61
CA SER A 533 -14.09 5.67 2.37
C SER A 533 -14.71 7.04 2.14
N GLU A 534 -14.14 8.07 2.75
CA GLU A 534 -14.37 9.46 2.37
C GLU A 534 -13.03 10.10 2.00
N THR A 535 -12.99 10.80 0.86
CA THR A 535 -11.75 11.37 0.34
C THR A 535 -11.81 12.89 0.33
N PHE A 536 -10.72 13.50 0.75
CA PHE A 536 -10.54 14.94 0.82
C PHE A 536 -9.38 15.33 -0.09
N PRO A 537 -9.64 15.53 -1.39
CA PRO A 537 -8.62 15.91 -2.34
C PRO A 537 -8.10 17.33 -2.02
N VAL A 538 -6.79 17.52 -2.12
CA VAL A 538 -6.19 18.86 -2.08
C VAL A 538 -5.76 19.20 -3.50
N GLN A 539 -6.45 20.17 -4.10
CA GLN A 539 -6.19 20.59 -5.48
C GLN A 539 -4.71 20.99 -5.65
N ASP A 540 -4.08 20.51 -6.73
CA ASP A 540 -2.67 20.71 -7.08
C ASP A 540 -1.63 20.02 -6.15
N TRP A 541 -2.09 19.37 -5.06
CA TRP A 541 -1.25 18.73 -4.05
C TRP A 541 -1.76 17.33 -3.67
N PRO A 542 -1.68 16.34 -4.58
CA PRO A 542 -2.20 14.99 -4.33
C PRO A 542 -1.49 14.26 -3.18
N ASP A 543 -0.26 14.65 -2.84
CA ASP A 543 0.48 14.19 -1.66
C ASP A 543 -0.15 14.66 -0.34
N GLN A 544 -1.07 15.62 -0.39
CA GLN A 544 -1.79 16.17 0.75
C GLN A 544 -3.25 15.69 0.80
N SER A 545 -3.72 14.95 -0.20
CA SER A 545 -5.07 14.37 -0.20
C SER A 545 -5.19 13.36 0.94
N VAL A 546 -6.35 13.34 1.60
CA VAL A 546 -6.60 12.45 2.75
C VAL A 546 -7.75 11.50 2.42
N THR A 547 -7.56 10.21 2.66
CA THR A 547 -8.64 9.23 2.69
C THR A 547 -8.92 8.85 4.14
N LEU A 548 -10.16 9.05 4.59
CA LEU A 548 -10.68 8.53 5.85
C LEU A 548 -11.43 7.23 5.61
N CYS A 549 -11.17 6.25 6.47
CA CYS A 549 -11.94 5.02 6.55
C CYS A 549 -12.90 5.12 7.73
N LEU A 550 -14.16 4.87 7.46
CA LEU A 550 -15.28 5.24 8.29
C LEU A 550 -16.13 4.01 8.59
N THR A 551 -16.52 3.84 9.86
CA THR A 551 -17.52 2.87 10.28
C THR A 551 -18.75 3.59 10.80
N MET A 552 -19.94 3.11 10.43
CA MET A 552 -21.20 3.67 10.91
C MET A 552 -21.37 3.39 12.41
N ASN A 553 -21.76 4.41 13.17
CA ASN A 553 -22.11 4.28 14.58
C ASN A 553 -23.57 3.82 14.70
N TYR A 554 -23.76 2.54 14.88
CA TYR A 554 -25.07 1.94 15.11
C TYR A 554 -25.62 2.30 16.50
N PRO A 555 -26.95 2.25 16.71
CA PRO A 555 -27.57 2.55 18.01
C PRO A 555 -27.10 1.60 19.14
N ASP A 556 -26.71 0.39 18.77
CA ASP A 556 -26.39 -0.70 19.67
C ASP A 556 -25.57 -1.81 18.98
N ASP A 557 -25.24 -2.87 19.72
CA ASP A 557 -24.28 -3.89 19.28
C ASP A 557 -24.87 -4.88 18.26
N MET A 558 -26.16 -4.76 17.94
CA MET A 558 -26.89 -5.73 17.12
C MET A 558 -26.32 -5.86 15.70
N TRP A 559 -25.81 -4.77 15.13
CA TRP A 559 -25.16 -4.81 13.82
C TRP A 559 -23.85 -5.64 13.84
N HIS A 560 -23.12 -5.61 14.95
CA HIS A 560 -21.84 -6.30 15.08
C HIS A 560 -21.96 -7.74 15.61
N ALA A 561 -23.14 -8.12 16.13
CA ALA A 561 -23.37 -9.42 16.71
C ALA A 561 -23.14 -10.58 15.71
N THR A 562 -22.65 -11.69 16.24
CA THR A 562 -22.38 -12.95 15.54
C THR A 562 -23.45 -14.00 15.84
N VAL A 563 -23.64 -14.98 14.96
CA VAL A 563 -24.67 -16.02 15.12
C VAL A 563 -24.49 -16.75 16.45
N ASN A 564 -25.56 -16.86 17.24
CA ASN A 564 -25.61 -17.41 18.60
C ASN A 564 -24.95 -16.54 19.70
N GLU A 565 -24.63 -15.29 19.41
CA GLU A 565 -24.12 -14.37 20.43
C GLU A 565 -25.19 -14.06 21.48
N CYS A 566 -24.81 -14.18 22.75
CA CYS A 566 -25.67 -13.89 23.89
C CYS A 566 -25.68 -12.39 24.16
N MET A 567 -26.87 -11.78 24.20
CA MET A 567 -27.01 -10.33 24.35
C MET A 567 -28.02 -9.96 25.43
N VAL A 568 -27.87 -8.74 25.96
CA VAL A 568 -28.82 -8.11 26.87
C VAL A 568 -29.69 -7.14 26.08
N MET A 569 -30.96 -7.48 25.94
CA MET A 569 -32.02 -6.59 25.49
C MET A 569 -32.55 -5.79 26.67
N SER A 570 -32.53 -4.46 26.56
CA SER A 570 -32.99 -3.53 27.58
C SER A 570 -33.85 -2.42 26.97
N GLY A 571 -34.57 -1.65 27.79
CA GLY A 571 -35.43 -0.57 27.33
C GLY A 571 -36.87 -1.00 26.99
N PRO A 572 -37.71 -0.04 26.58
CA PRO A 572 -39.13 -0.29 26.29
C PRO A 572 -39.31 -1.11 25.01
N SER A 573 -40.40 -1.87 24.92
CA SER A 573 -40.68 -2.79 23.80
C SER A 573 -40.75 -2.12 22.41
N GLY A 574 -40.94 -0.80 22.34
CA GLY A 574 -40.93 -0.04 21.08
C GLY A 574 -39.54 0.42 20.62
N HIS A 575 -38.56 0.46 21.54
CA HIS A 575 -37.18 0.88 21.26
C HIS A 575 -36.20 0.04 22.09
N PRO A 576 -36.16 -1.30 21.86
CA PRO A 576 -35.23 -2.15 22.57
C PRO A 576 -33.78 -1.81 22.16
N ARG A 577 -32.88 -1.81 23.15
CA ARG A 577 -31.45 -1.62 22.96
C ARG A 577 -30.72 -2.93 23.29
N PHE A 578 -29.80 -3.32 22.44
CA PHE A 578 -29.10 -4.61 22.55
C PHE A 578 -27.61 -4.43 22.78
N THR A 579 -27.10 -5.04 23.85
CA THR A 579 -25.66 -4.99 24.18
C THR A 579 -25.10 -6.39 24.28
N ALA A 580 -23.86 -6.59 23.83
CA ALA A 580 -23.18 -7.88 23.99
C ALA A 580 -23.08 -8.24 25.48
N ALA A 581 -23.50 -9.45 25.85
CA ALA A 581 -23.44 -9.88 27.23
C ALA A 581 -22.02 -10.33 27.59
N SER A 582 -21.50 -9.91 28.74
CA SER A 582 -20.18 -10.37 29.23
C SER A 582 -20.11 -11.89 29.46
N SER A 583 -21.28 -12.50 29.71
CA SER A 583 -21.46 -13.95 29.72
C SER A 583 -22.88 -14.32 29.33
N CYS A 584 -23.05 -15.53 28.80
CA CYS A 584 -24.38 -16.00 28.41
C CYS A 584 -25.37 -16.09 29.58
N SER A 585 -24.94 -16.22 30.85
CA SER A 585 -25.88 -16.30 31.97
C SER A 585 -26.59 -14.98 32.28
N GLN A 586 -26.07 -13.85 31.78
CA GLN A 586 -26.65 -12.52 31.94
C GLN A 586 -27.53 -12.10 30.76
N ALA A 587 -27.52 -12.86 29.67
CA ALA A 587 -28.29 -12.58 28.47
C ALA A 587 -29.76 -13.00 28.61
N ASN A 588 -30.66 -12.19 28.07
CA ASN A 588 -32.09 -12.49 27.93
C ASN A 588 -32.49 -12.70 26.46
N VAL A 589 -31.57 -12.49 25.52
CA VAL A 589 -31.75 -12.79 24.11
C VAL A 589 -30.50 -13.42 23.51
N VAL A 590 -30.68 -14.12 22.39
CA VAL A 590 -29.59 -14.69 21.58
C VAL A 590 -29.77 -14.21 20.14
N PHE A 591 -28.70 -13.66 19.56
CA PHE A 591 -28.67 -13.25 18.16
C PHE A 591 -28.78 -14.45 17.22
N VAL A 592 -29.61 -14.34 16.19
CA VAL A 592 -29.85 -15.40 15.21
C VAL A 592 -29.23 -15.05 13.87
N SER A 593 -29.64 -13.93 13.28
CA SER A 593 -29.18 -13.50 11.95
C SER A 593 -29.50 -12.02 11.74
N ARG A 594 -28.96 -11.44 10.66
CA ARG A 594 -29.35 -10.10 10.19
C ARG A 594 -29.43 -10.05 8.67
N THR A 595 -30.17 -9.08 8.17
CA THR A 595 -30.23 -8.66 6.77
C THR A 595 -30.02 -7.15 6.70
N THR A 596 -29.52 -6.64 5.57
CA THR A 596 -29.37 -5.20 5.31
C THR A 596 -30.68 -4.54 4.84
N GLN A 597 -31.74 -5.33 4.68
CA GLN A 597 -33.07 -4.80 4.36
C GLN A 597 -33.72 -4.20 5.61
N TYR A 598 -34.13 -2.93 5.51
CA TYR A 598 -34.87 -2.26 6.58
C TYR A 598 -36.27 -2.86 6.75
N ASN A 599 -36.69 -3.06 8.00
CA ASN A 599 -38.04 -3.51 8.34
C ASN A 599 -38.48 -4.85 7.70
N ASP A 600 -37.53 -5.76 7.44
CA ASP A 600 -37.77 -7.07 6.84
C ASP A 600 -38.00 -8.15 7.90
N GLY A 601 -39.11 -8.04 8.63
CA GLY A 601 -39.47 -9.02 9.66
C GLY A 601 -39.75 -10.42 9.10
N ALA A 602 -40.08 -10.54 7.81
CA ALA A 602 -40.32 -11.82 7.16
C ALA A 602 -39.04 -12.66 7.07
N TRP A 603 -37.88 -12.02 6.87
CA TRP A 603 -36.55 -12.65 6.93
C TRP A 603 -36.32 -13.45 8.21
N CYS A 604 -36.87 -12.99 9.34
CA CYS A 604 -36.66 -13.60 10.64
C CYS A 604 -37.45 -14.90 10.85
N ASN A 605 -38.30 -15.32 9.91
CA ASN A 605 -38.92 -16.65 9.87
C ASN A 605 -39.49 -17.13 11.23
N GLY A 606 -40.21 -16.24 11.92
CA GLY A 606 -40.85 -16.52 13.22
C GLY A 606 -40.03 -16.15 14.46
N TYR A 607 -38.76 -15.73 14.32
CA TYR A 607 -37.99 -15.12 15.40
C TYR A 607 -38.42 -13.67 15.65
N SER A 608 -38.20 -13.17 16.88
CA SER A 608 -38.36 -11.76 17.20
C SER A 608 -37.31 -10.93 16.45
N TRP A 609 -37.59 -9.66 16.19
CA TRP A 609 -36.70 -8.83 15.39
C TRP A 609 -36.72 -7.36 15.81
N SER A 610 -35.66 -6.66 15.44
CA SER A 610 -35.49 -5.22 15.58
C SER A 610 -34.87 -4.67 14.29
N THR A 611 -35.12 -3.41 13.99
CA THR A 611 -34.59 -2.75 12.80
C THR A 611 -34.13 -1.35 13.12
N TRP A 612 -33.13 -0.87 12.37
CA TRP A 612 -32.68 0.51 12.41
C TRP A 612 -32.28 0.93 11.00
N SER A 613 -32.43 2.23 10.72
CA SER A 613 -32.00 2.86 9.48
C SER A 613 -31.57 4.29 9.75
N SER A 614 -30.54 4.75 9.04
CA SER A 614 -30.16 6.16 8.96
C SER A 614 -31.01 6.87 7.91
N SER A 615 -31.48 8.08 8.19
CA SER A 615 -32.24 8.88 7.22
C SER A 615 -31.41 9.25 6.01
N ASP A 616 -30.14 9.58 6.24
CA ASP A 616 -29.24 10.12 5.23
C ASP A 616 -28.40 9.00 4.58
N TYR A 617 -28.29 7.84 5.26
CA TYR A 617 -27.53 6.68 4.80
C TYR A 617 -28.32 5.36 4.91
N PRO A 618 -29.41 5.19 4.12
CA PRO A 618 -30.28 4.02 4.21
C PRO A 618 -29.59 2.69 3.86
N GLN A 619 -28.44 2.72 3.18
CA GLN A 619 -27.65 1.53 2.88
C GLN A 619 -27.04 0.84 4.11
N TYR A 620 -26.96 1.55 5.24
CA TYR A 620 -26.56 0.97 6.55
C TYR A 620 -27.77 0.52 7.37
N ALA A 621 -28.95 0.43 6.78
CA ALA A 621 -30.08 -0.15 7.48
C ALA A 621 -29.85 -1.64 7.76
N TYR A 622 -30.53 -2.14 8.80
CA TYR A 622 -30.58 -3.57 9.05
C TYR A 622 -31.91 -3.99 9.65
N THR A 623 -32.25 -5.26 9.46
CA THR A 623 -33.19 -6.00 10.31
C THR A 623 -32.45 -7.16 10.93
N ALA A 624 -32.49 -7.25 12.25
CA ALA A 624 -31.80 -8.27 13.02
C ALA A 624 -32.79 -9.14 13.78
N CYS A 625 -32.56 -10.44 13.71
CA CYS A 625 -33.39 -11.49 14.27
C CYS A 625 -32.76 -12.00 15.56
N TYR A 626 -33.58 -12.16 16.59
CA TYR A 626 -33.17 -12.69 17.88
C TYR A 626 -34.25 -13.60 18.46
N ARG A 627 -33.84 -14.47 19.39
CA ARG A 627 -34.75 -15.27 20.19
C ARG A 627 -34.57 -14.94 21.66
N LEU A 628 -35.67 -14.96 22.42
CA LEU A 628 -35.61 -14.88 23.86
C LEU A 628 -34.85 -16.10 24.40
N LYS A 629 -34.07 -15.88 25.45
CA LYS A 629 -33.30 -16.92 26.12
C LYS A 629 -34.08 -17.56 27.27
#